data_AF-A0ABD3EJK2-F1
#
_entry.id   AF-A0ABD3EJK2-F1
#
_cell.length_a   1.000
_cell.length_b   1.000
_cell.length_c   1.000
_cell.angle_alpha   90.00
_cell.angle_beta   90.00
_cell.angle_gamma   90.00
#
_symmetry.space_group_name_H-M   'P 1'
#
loop_
_entity.id
_entity.type
_entity.pdbx_description
1 polymer ?
#
loop_
_entity_poly.entity_id
_entity_poly.type
_entity_poly.pdbx_seq_one_letter_code
_entity_poly.pdbx_strand_id
1 'polypeptide(L)'
;MASKNNYPAKPTIITILIAAFSLTLTAAVNPLSTDPAALFHDVLKSNGLPIGLFPKGISDFSHDAASGHFELRLLYPSPCDTKFETHVRYQCNITGSLGYGRIANLSGVAAQELFLWLPVKGVHVDVPSSGLIYFDVGVVFKQFSLSFFEAPKDCDAMEGDDGEDDVVVSFDDREREQIIENHPEEFVRKSFTDEEQRAVS
;
A
#
# COMPACT_ATOMS: atom_id res chain seq x y z
N MET A 1 68.25 46.74 44.95
CA MET A 1 68.34 46.59 43.49
C MET A 1 67.84 45.21 43.12
N ALA A 2 66.94 45.15 42.13
CA ALA A 2 66.17 44.00 41.71
C ALA A 2 66.98 42.92 40.99
N SER A 3 66.52 41.65 41.03
CA SER A 3 66.28 40.85 39.80
C SER A 3 65.63 39.48 40.10
N LYS A 4 64.41 39.31 39.54
CA LYS A 4 63.85 38.21 38.73
C LYS A 4 63.82 36.74 39.24
N ASN A 5 62.63 36.12 39.15
CA ASN A 5 62.27 34.89 38.37
C ASN A 5 60.94 34.32 38.93
N ASN A 6 59.75 34.61 38.38
CA ASN A 6 59.03 33.97 37.24
C ASN A 6 58.86 32.44 37.25
N TYR A 7 57.64 32.00 37.65
CA TYR A 7 56.81 30.80 37.30
C TYR A 7 57.41 29.37 37.43
N PRO A 8 56.65 28.29 37.79
CA PRO A 8 55.33 28.00 37.21
C PRO A 8 54.24 27.34 38.10
N ALA A 9 52.99 27.51 37.65
CA ALA A 9 51.80 26.78 38.09
C ALA A 9 51.88 25.28 37.75
N LYS A 10 51.46 24.39 38.67
CA LYS A 10 50.84 23.07 38.40
C LYS A 10 49.98 22.57 39.57
N PRO A 11 48.66 22.45 39.40
CA PRO A 11 47.94 21.28 39.88
C PRO A 11 47.26 20.62 38.67
N THR A 12 48.02 19.86 37.90
CA THR A 12 47.55 19.18 36.68
C THR A 12 47.69 17.67 36.83
N ILE A 13 47.28 17.13 37.99
CA ILE A 13 47.26 15.66 38.19
C ILE A 13 45.83 15.20 38.51
N ILE A 14 45.05 15.98 39.26
CA ILE A 14 43.66 15.64 39.60
C ILE A 14 42.74 15.74 38.37
N THR A 15 43.01 16.63 37.43
CA THR A 15 42.24 16.77 36.19
C THR A 15 42.47 15.63 35.19
N ILE A 16 43.53 14.83 35.34
CA ILE A 16 43.88 13.76 34.39
C ILE A 16 43.08 12.47 34.67
N LEU A 17 42.65 12.23 35.92
CA LEU A 17 41.87 11.03 36.27
C LEU A 17 40.39 11.12 35.86
N ILE A 18 39.84 12.32 35.68
CA ILE A 18 38.46 12.52 35.21
C ILE A 18 38.38 12.42 33.67
N ALA A 19 39.51 12.60 32.97
CA ALA A 19 39.57 12.51 31.52
C ALA A 19 39.58 11.07 30.97
N ALA A 20 39.71 10.05 31.84
CA ALA A 20 39.86 8.65 31.42
C ALA A 20 38.55 7.82 31.45
N PHE A 21 37.41 8.40 31.87
CA PHE A 21 36.14 7.66 31.98
C PHE A 21 35.12 7.99 30.86
N SER A 22 35.52 8.74 29.83
CA SER A 22 34.61 9.14 28.75
C SER A 22 35.01 8.51 27.42
N LEU A 23 35.31 7.21 27.40
CA LEU A 23 35.32 6.45 26.16
C LEU A 23 33.93 5.81 25.97
N THR A 24 32.93 6.65 25.72
CA THR A 24 31.61 6.18 25.30
C THR A 24 31.75 5.60 23.90
N LEU A 25 31.66 4.28 23.80
CA LEU A 25 31.55 3.55 22.55
C LEU A 25 30.24 3.97 21.87
N THR A 26 30.29 4.99 21.01
CA THR A 26 29.18 5.30 20.11
C THR A 26 29.12 4.21 19.06
N ALA A 27 28.30 3.18 19.31
CA ALA A 27 27.90 2.25 18.26
C ALA A 27 27.23 3.10 17.16
N ALA A 28 27.79 3.06 15.96
CA ALA A 28 27.14 3.61 14.79
C ALA A 28 25.84 2.83 14.58
N VAL A 29 24.73 3.37 15.07
CA VAL A 29 23.40 2.92 14.68
C VAL A 29 23.21 3.42 13.26
N ASN A 30 23.54 2.57 12.29
CA ASN A 30 23.06 2.80 10.93
C ASN A 30 21.53 2.82 11.02
N PRO A 31 20.83 3.88 10.57
CA PRO A 31 19.39 3.83 10.49
C PRO A 31 19.05 2.66 9.56
N LEU A 32 18.42 1.63 10.13
CA LEU A 32 17.82 0.57 9.33
C LEU A 32 16.82 1.27 8.41
N SER A 33 17.10 1.26 7.10
CA SER A 33 16.14 1.70 6.08
C SER A 33 14.89 0.85 6.25
N THR A 34 13.95 1.33 7.05
CA THR A 34 12.79 0.56 7.42
C THR A 34 11.76 0.81 6.34
N ASP A 35 11.36 -0.26 5.66
CA ASP A 35 10.34 -0.22 4.62
C ASP A 35 9.06 0.42 5.21
N PRO A 36 8.56 1.54 4.64
CA PRO A 36 7.37 2.20 5.14
C PRO A 36 6.14 1.27 5.14
N ALA A 37 6.06 0.34 4.19
CA ALA A 37 4.98 -0.63 4.15
C ALA A 37 5.04 -1.60 5.34
N ALA A 38 6.24 -2.10 5.68
CA ALA A 38 6.44 -2.97 6.83
C ALA A 38 6.08 -2.27 8.15
N LEU A 39 6.54 -1.01 8.33
CA LEU A 39 6.19 -0.20 9.50
C LEU A 39 4.67 -0.03 9.65
N PHE A 40 3.99 0.30 8.56
CA PHE A 40 2.56 0.49 8.58
C PHE A 40 1.81 -0.80 8.93
N HIS A 41 2.21 -1.92 8.33
CA HIS A 41 1.60 -3.23 8.63
C HIS A 41 1.83 -3.65 10.09
N ASP A 42 3.00 -3.37 10.66
CA ASP A 42 3.29 -3.63 12.07
C ASP A 42 2.41 -2.77 12.99
N VAL A 43 2.16 -1.51 12.62
CA VAL A 43 1.26 -0.61 13.35
C VAL A 43 -0.19 -1.11 13.26
N LEU A 44 -0.68 -1.54 12.10
CA LEU A 44 -2.03 -2.13 11.98
C LEU A 44 -2.16 -3.38 12.85
N LYS A 45 -1.19 -4.29 12.75
CA LYS A 45 -1.19 -5.56 13.47
C LYS A 45 -1.16 -5.37 14.98
N SER A 46 -0.31 -4.46 15.47
CA SER A 46 -0.24 -4.14 16.91
C SER A 46 -1.51 -3.47 17.44
N ASN A 47 -2.29 -2.82 16.58
CA ASN A 47 -3.60 -2.28 16.90
C ASN A 47 -4.75 -3.28 16.65
N GLY A 48 -4.48 -4.56 16.36
CA GLY A 48 -5.51 -5.57 16.17
C GLY A 48 -6.32 -5.41 14.87
N LEU A 49 -5.76 -4.72 13.88
CA LEU A 49 -6.35 -4.54 12.56
C LEU A 49 -5.68 -5.47 11.53
N PRO A 50 -6.43 -5.91 10.50
CA PRO A 50 -5.88 -6.76 9.46
C PRO A 50 -4.90 -5.99 8.57
N ILE A 51 -3.80 -6.64 8.16
CA ILE A 51 -2.72 -6.00 7.38
C ILE A 51 -3.14 -5.65 5.95
N GLY A 52 -4.12 -6.37 5.37
CA GLY A 52 -4.63 -6.13 4.03
C GLY A 52 -5.76 -5.10 3.97
N LEU A 53 -5.91 -4.27 5.01
CA LEU A 53 -6.91 -3.19 5.04
C LEU A 53 -6.64 -2.11 3.97
N PHE A 54 -5.39 -1.97 3.56
CA PHE A 54 -4.95 -1.02 2.54
C PHE A 54 -4.26 -1.76 1.38
N PRO A 55 -4.26 -1.18 0.17
CA PRO A 55 -3.57 -1.77 -0.97
C PRO A 55 -2.05 -1.74 -0.78
N LYS A 56 -1.35 -2.50 -1.63
CA LYS A 56 0.11 -2.41 -1.75
C LYS A 56 0.53 -1.04 -2.28
N GLY A 57 1.85 -0.80 -2.30
CA GLY A 57 2.42 0.40 -2.91
C GLY A 57 2.45 1.60 -1.96
N ILE A 58 2.76 1.37 -0.68
CA ILE A 58 2.98 2.46 0.28
C ILE A 58 4.32 3.11 -0.01
N SER A 59 4.31 4.42 -0.30
CA SER A 59 5.51 5.22 -0.59
C SER A 59 6.11 5.83 0.67
N ASP A 60 5.24 6.28 1.58
CA ASP A 60 5.63 7.02 2.77
C ASP A 60 4.59 6.80 3.87
N PHE A 61 5.06 6.82 5.12
CA PHE A 61 4.22 6.58 6.29
C PHE A 61 4.72 7.38 7.50
N SER A 62 3.80 8.08 8.15
CA SER A 62 4.04 8.81 9.38
C SER A 62 2.97 8.46 10.41
N HIS A 63 3.38 8.26 11.66
CA HIS A 63 2.47 7.94 12.76
C HIS A 63 2.93 8.62 14.05
N ASP A 64 1.99 9.36 14.66
CA ASP A 64 2.15 9.92 15.99
C ASP A 64 1.49 9.01 17.02
N ALA A 65 2.30 8.26 17.76
CA ALA A 65 1.82 7.33 18.78
C ALA A 65 1.07 8.01 19.95
N ALA A 66 1.27 9.32 20.18
CA ALA A 66 0.59 10.02 21.27
C ALA A 66 -0.86 10.34 20.94
N SER A 67 -1.13 10.80 19.70
CA SER A 67 -2.48 11.09 19.22
C SER A 67 -3.15 9.91 18.52
N GLY A 68 -2.36 8.92 18.07
CA GLY A 68 -2.78 7.86 17.16
C GLY A 68 -2.93 8.33 15.71
N HIS A 69 -2.65 9.60 15.40
CA HIS A 69 -2.79 10.13 14.05
C HIS A 69 -1.77 9.48 13.10
N PHE A 70 -2.20 9.14 11.90
CA PHE A 70 -1.31 8.67 10.85
C PHE A 70 -1.58 9.36 9.52
N GLU A 71 -0.53 9.45 8.72
CA GLU A 71 -0.58 9.82 7.31
C GLU A 71 0.11 8.73 6.49
N LEU A 72 -0.54 8.31 5.41
CA LEU A 72 -0.10 7.26 4.52
C LEU A 72 -0.14 7.79 3.10
N ARG A 73 0.98 7.66 2.37
CA ARG A 73 1.02 7.96 0.93
C ARG A 73 1.20 6.70 0.13
N LEU A 74 0.48 6.62 -0.98
CA LEU A 74 0.65 5.57 -1.97
C LEU A 74 1.63 6.01 -3.07
N LEU A 75 2.26 5.06 -3.74
CA LEU A 75 3.18 5.26 -4.87
C LEU A 75 2.44 5.59 -6.18
N TYR A 76 1.12 5.40 -6.23
CA TYR A 76 0.33 5.59 -7.43
C TYR A 76 0.12 7.08 -7.78
N PRO A 77 0.10 7.43 -9.07
CA PRO A 77 -0.08 8.82 -9.53
C PRO A 77 -1.53 9.33 -9.39
N SER A 78 -2.50 8.42 -9.28
CA SER A 78 -3.92 8.71 -9.21
C SER A 78 -4.62 7.85 -8.14
N PRO A 79 -5.85 8.24 -7.71
CA PRO A 79 -6.69 7.35 -6.91
C PRO A 79 -6.90 6.01 -7.60
N CYS A 80 -6.97 4.95 -6.82
CA CYS A 80 -7.03 3.59 -7.33
C CYS A 80 -8.15 2.82 -6.66
N ASP A 81 -8.75 1.90 -7.42
CA ASP A 81 -9.86 1.09 -6.96
C ASP A 81 -9.37 -0.33 -6.69
N THR A 82 -9.88 -0.94 -5.61
CA THR A 82 -9.59 -2.33 -5.26
C THR A 82 -10.90 -3.07 -5.09
N LYS A 83 -11.00 -4.24 -5.72
CA LYS A 83 -12.18 -5.10 -5.62
C LYS A 83 -12.08 -6.05 -4.42
N PHE A 84 -12.98 -5.88 -3.46
CA PHE A 84 -13.27 -6.85 -2.40
C PHE A 84 -14.62 -7.53 -2.71
N GLU A 85 -15.54 -7.57 -1.75
CA GLU A 85 -16.94 -7.89 -2.04
C GLU A 85 -17.58 -6.81 -2.92
N THR A 86 -17.24 -5.54 -2.66
CA THR A 86 -17.50 -4.39 -3.53
C THR A 86 -16.22 -3.61 -3.78
N HIS A 87 -16.27 -2.58 -4.63
CA HIS A 87 -15.12 -1.71 -4.83
C HIS A 87 -14.89 -0.79 -3.63
N VAL A 88 -13.62 -0.58 -3.31
CA VAL A 88 -13.13 0.42 -2.37
C VAL A 88 -12.07 1.25 -3.10
N ARG A 89 -12.23 2.57 -3.04
CA ARG A 89 -11.35 3.56 -3.66
C ARG A 89 -10.42 4.15 -2.61
N TYR A 90 -9.15 4.20 -2.95
CA TYR A 90 -8.09 4.79 -2.15
C TYR A 90 -7.52 6.01 -2.87
N GLN A 91 -7.41 7.13 -2.17
CA GLN A 91 -6.67 8.30 -2.64
C GLN A 91 -5.17 8.12 -2.41
N CYS A 92 -4.36 8.91 -3.10
CA CYS A 92 -2.90 8.87 -2.95
C CYS A 92 -2.43 9.30 -1.54
N ASN A 93 -3.22 10.12 -0.83
CA ASN A 93 -2.95 10.53 0.54
C ASN A 93 -4.14 10.13 1.42
N ILE A 94 -3.85 9.33 2.44
CA ILE A 94 -4.82 8.78 3.38
C ILE A 94 -4.40 9.21 4.78
N THR A 95 -5.35 9.69 5.56
CA THR A 95 -5.11 10.09 6.94
C THR A 95 -6.15 9.48 7.86
N GLY A 96 -5.80 9.31 9.14
CA GLY A 96 -6.73 8.78 10.13
C GLY A 96 -6.13 8.75 11.52
N SER A 97 -6.87 8.17 12.47
CA SER A 97 -6.43 7.98 13.85
C SER A 97 -6.62 6.52 14.26
N LEU A 98 -5.53 5.86 14.60
CA LEU A 98 -5.50 4.47 15.03
C LEU A 98 -5.93 4.33 16.49
N GLY A 99 -6.68 3.28 16.76
CA GLY A 99 -6.91 2.74 18.08
C GLY A 99 -7.02 1.23 18.01
N TYR A 100 -7.06 0.57 19.17
CA TYR A 100 -7.21 -0.87 19.20
C TYR A 100 -8.54 -1.30 18.55
N GLY A 101 -8.44 -2.14 17.52
CA GLY A 101 -9.53 -2.66 16.71
C GLY A 101 -10.23 -1.63 15.82
N ARG A 102 -9.69 -0.40 15.66
CA ARG A 102 -10.38 0.64 14.87
C ARG A 102 -9.46 1.70 14.27
N ILE A 103 -9.94 2.31 13.19
CA ILE A 103 -9.46 3.57 12.63
C ILE A 103 -10.62 4.57 12.67
N ALA A 104 -10.38 5.76 13.23
CA ALA A 104 -11.32 6.87 13.26
C ALA A 104 -10.81 8.03 12.42
N ASN A 105 -11.68 9.00 12.11
CA ASN A 105 -11.34 10.20 11.35
C ASN A 105 -10.65 9.89 10.01
N LEU A 106 -11.04 8.79 9.38
CA LEU A 106 -10.44 8.32 8.13
C LEU A 106 -10.81 9.26 6.99
N SER A 107 -9.80 9.62 6.21
CA SER A 107 -9.92 10.42 4.99
C SER A 107 -9.13 9.75 3.87
N GLY A 108 -9.55 9.96 2.62
CA GLY A 108 -8.90 9.38 1.45
C GLY A 108 -9.39 7.96 1.10
N VAL A 109 -10.44 7.45 1.75
CA VAL A 109 -11.03 6.13 1.44
C VAL A 109 -12.53 6.30 1.15
N ALA A 110 -13.02 5.64 0.10
CA ALA A 110 -14.44 5.59 -0.22
C ALA A 110 -14.88 4.17 -0.60
N ALA A 111 -16.06 3.76 -0.18
CA ALA A 111 -16.64 2.47 -0.55
C ALA A 111 -17.78 2.67 -1.55
N GLN A 112 -17.90 1.77 -2.53
CA GLN A 112 -19.00 1.80 -3.48
C GLN A 112 -20.27 1.19 -2.88
N GLU A 113 -21.40 1.91 -2.97
CA GLU A 113 -22.73 1.46 -2.57
C GLU A 113 -23.78 1.93 -3.57
N LEU A 114 -24.60 1.02 -4.09
CA LEU A 114 -25.60 1.32 -5.13
C LEU A 114 -25.09 2.28 -6.22
N PHE A 115 -23.89 2.01 -6.75
CA PHE A 115 -23.17 2.80 -7.77
C PHE A 115 -22.60 4.16 -7.29
N LEU A 116 -22.80 4.56 -6.04
CA LEU A 116 -22.27 5.78 -5.45
C LEU A 116 -21.00 5.51 -4.63
N TRP A 117 -20.06 6.45 -4.65
CA TRP A 117 -18.87 6.43 -3.79
C TRP A 117 -19.16 7.15 -2.48
N LEU A 118 -19.23 6.40 -1.39
CA LEU A 118 -19.47 6.96 -0.06
C LEU A 118 -18.16 7.04 0.72
N PRO A 119 -17.83 8.20 1.31
CA PRO A 119 -16.60 8.36 2.07
C PRO A 119 -16.62 7.49 3.32
N VAL A 120 -15.52 6.79 3.57
CA VAL A 120 -15.35 5.96 4.77
C VAL A 120 -14.73 6.83 5.86
N LYS A 121 -15.45 7.03 6.96
CA LYS A 121 -15.05 7.87 8.10
C LYS A 121 -14.30 7.10 9.18
N GLY A 122 -14.43 5.78 9.16
CA GLY A 122 -13.75 4.91 10.08
C GLY A 122 -13.89 3.45 9.70
N VAL A 123 -13.06 2.62 10.30
CA VAL A 123 -13.08 1.17 10.14
C VAL A 123 -12.99 0.55 11.54
N HIS A 124 -13.73 -0.50 11.83
CA HIS A 124 -13.54 -1.25 13.06
C HIS A 124 -13.80 -2.74 12.90
N VAL A 125 -13.22 -3.52 13.81
CA VAL A 125 -13.45 -4.95 13.96
C VAL A 125 -14.02 -5.21 15.35
N ASP A 126 -14.81 -6.26 15.49
CA ASP A 126 -15.30 -6.68 16.80
C ASP A 126 -14.16 -7.27 17.66
N VAL A 127 -14.26 -7.06 18.98
CA VAL A 127 -13.33 -7.64 19.96
C VAL A 127 -14.15 -8.34 21.05
N PRO A 128 -14.16 -9.69 21.12
CA PRO A 128 -13.48 -10.65 20.25
C PRO A 128 -14.02 -10.64 18.82
N SER A 129 -13.19 -11.07 17.85
CA SER A 129 -13.54 -11.01 16.43
C SER A 129 -14.78 -11.84 16.10
N SER A 130 -15.72 -11.23 15.39
CA SER A 130 -16.90 -11.87 14.79
C SER A 130 -16.64 -12.47 13.41
N GLY A 131 -15.43 -12.29 12.86
CA GLY A 131 -15.13 -12.59 11.45
C GLY A 131 -15.52 -11.46 10.49
N LEU A 132 -16.02 -10.33 10.98
CA LEU A 132 -16.46 -9.19 10.19
C LEU A 132 -15.63 -7.93 10.46
N ILE A 133 -15.61 -7.06 9.45
CA ILE A 133 -15.04 -5.71 9.52
C ILE A 133 -16.06 -4.71 8.99
N TYR A 134 -16.14 -3.57 9.67
CA TYR A 134 -17.19 -2.58 9.48
C TYR A 134 -16.57 -1.26 9.00
N PHE A 135 -17.05 -0.78 7.86
CA PHE A 135 -16.65 0.49 7.28
C PHE A 135 -17.77 1.50 7.55
N ASP A 136 -17.45 2.54 8.32
CA ASP A 136 -18.37 3.63 8.63
C ASP A 136 -18.52 4.54 7.41
N VAL A 137 -19.68 4.52 6.75
CA VAL A 137 -20.00 5.41 5.63
C VAL A 137 -20.96 6.53 6.05
N GLY A 138 -21.04 6.83 7.35
CA GLY A 138 -21.80 7.92 7.94
C GLY A 138 -23.04 7.43 8.69
N VAL A 139 -24.14 7.21 7.97
CA VAL A 139 -25.43 6.84 8.62
C VAL A 139 -25.50 5.34 8.94
N VAL A 140 -24.77 4.53 8.17
CA VAL A 140 -24.77 3.06 8.26
C VAL A 140 -23.36 2.52 8.14
N PHE A 141 -23.19 1.28 8.59
CA PHE A 141 -21.95 0.53 8.41
C PHE A 141 -22.07 -0.42 7.24
N LYS A 142 -21.07 -0.39 6.37
CA LYS A 142 -20.86 -1.44 5.38
C LYS A 142 -20.08 -2.57 6.01
N GLN A 143 -20.54 -3.81 5.80
CA GLN A 143 -19.95 -4.99 6.40
C GLN A 143 -19.17 -5.75 5.34
N PHE A 144 -18.02 -6.29 5.72
CA PHE A 144 -17.23 -7.19 4.90
C PHE A 144 -16.74 -8.36 5.74
N SER A 145 -16.47 -9.49 5.09
CA SER A 145 -15.73 -10.58 5.73
C SER A 145 -14.27 -10.17 5.99
N LEU A 146 -13.75 -10.47 7.17
CA LEU A 146 -12.35 -10.21 7.52
C LEU A 146 -11.36 -10.91 6.60
N SER A 147 -11.74 -12.08 6.05
CA SER A 147 -10.91 -12.86 5.14
C SER A 147 -10.49 -12.09 3.88
N PHE A 148 -11.26 -11.09 3.47
CA PHE A 148 -10.92 -10.24 2.33
C PHE A 148 -9.71 -9.34 2.56
N PHE A 149 -9.31 -9.13 3.81
CA PHE A 149 -8.26 -8.20 4.23
C PHE A 149 -7.06 -8.92 4.88
N GLU A 150 -6.94 -10.23 4.74
CA GLU A 150 -5.79 -10.98 5.30
C GLU A 150 -4.46 -10.59 4.65
N ALA A 151 -4.48 -10.25 3.37
CA ALA A 151 -3.30 -9.84 2.60
C ALA A 151 -3.58 -8.54 1.81
N PRO A 152 -2.59 -7.62 1.72
CA PRO A 152 -2.71 -6.43 0.88
C PRO A 152 -2.95 -6.80 -0.59
N LYS A 153 -3.94 -6.16 -1.20
CA LYS A 153 -4.26 -6.33 -2.62
C LYS A 153 -3.51 -5.33 -3.49
N ASP A 154 -3.33 -5.70 -4.76
CA ASP A 154 -2.87 -4.77 -5.78
C ASP A 154 -4.00 -3.77 -6.10
N CYS A 155 -3.62 -2.54 -6.44
CA CYS A 155 -4.57 -1.49 -6.79
C CYS A 155 -4.63 -1.32 -8.31
N ASP A 156 -5.84 -1.28 -8.86
CA ASP A 156 -6.04 -0.90 -10.26
C ASP A 156 -6.07 0.63 -10.28
N ALA A 157 -4.92 1.22 -10.61
CA ALA A 157 -4.83 2.68 -10.76
C ALA A 157 -5.80 3.12 -11.85
N MET A 158 -6.61 4.14 -11.58
CA MET A 158 -7.38 4.78 -12.64
C MET A 158 -6.36 5.48 -13.54
N GLU A 159 -6.03 4.87 -14.68
CA GLU A 159 -5.32 5.56 -15.74
C GLU A 159 -6.12 6.84 -16.02
N GLY A 160 -5.48 7.98 -15.81
CA GLY A 160 -6.09 9.25 -16.16
C GLY A 160 -6.29 9.22 -17.67
N ASP A 161 -7.53 9.32 -18.12
CA ASP A 161 -7.86 9.57 -19.52
C ASP A 161 -7.40 11.01 -19.84
N ASP A 162 -6.11 11.19 -20.07
CA ASP A 162 -5.62 12.25 -20.94
C ASP A 162 -5.87 11.81 -22.37
N GLY A 163 -7.03 12.23 -22.89
CA GLY A 163 -7.42 11.95 -24.26
C GLY A 163 -6.33 12.32 -25.27
N GLU A 164 -6.24 11.45 -26.27
CA GLU A 164 -5.40 11.50 -27.48
C GLU A 164 -3.99 10.88 -27.35
N ASP A 165 -3.88 9.58 -27.62
CA ASP A 165 -2.88 9.01 -28.53
C ASP A 165 -3.30 7.58 -28.95
N ASP A 166 -3.39 7.33 -30.27
CA ASP A 166 -3.64 6.01 -30.88
C ASP A 166 -2.57 4.99 -30.45
N VAL A 167 -2.91 4.07 -29.54
CA VAL A 167 -2.09 2.87 -29.32
C VAL A 167 -2.63 1.73 -30.17
N VAL A 168 -1.99 1.55 -31.32
CA VAL A 168 -2.09 0.37 -32.17
C VAL A 168 -1.57 -0.82 -31.36
N VAL A 169 -2.47 -1.73 -30.95
CA VAL A 169 -2.06 -3.01 -30.37
C VAL A 169 -1.52 -3.89 -31.49
N SER A 170 -0.19 -3.93 -31.61
CA SER A 170 0.50 -4.94 -32.41
C SER A 170 0.39 -6.30 -31.71
N PHE A 171 -0.50 -7.15 -32.19
CA PHE A 171 -0.47 -8.58 -31.88
C PHE A 171 0.67 -9.22 -32.68
N ASP A 172 1.62 -9.83 -31.96
CA ASP A 172 2.78 -10.52 -32.52
C ASP A 172 2.33 -11.88 -33.11
N ASP A 173 1.99 -11.89 -34.40
CA ASP A 173 1.77 -13.11 -35.18
C ASP A 173 3.12 -13.71 -35.62
N ARG A 174 3.75 -14.54 -34.78
CA ARG A 174 4.85 -15.40 -35.24
C ARG A 174 4.99 -16.71 -34.46
N GLU A 175 4.09 -17.65 -34.76
CA GLU A 175 4.42 -19.08 -34.69
C GLU A 175 3.85 -19.82 -35.91
N ARG A 176 4.45 -19.59 -37.07
CA ARG A 176 4.24 -20.42 -38.26
C ARG A 176 5.42 -20.37 -39.21
N GLU A 177 6.51 -21.07 -38.87
CA GLU A 177 7.34 -21.77 -39.86
C GLU A 177 8.05 -22.95 -39.21
N GLN A 178 7.47 -24.13 -39.38
CA GLN A 178 8.10 -25.44 -39.53
C GLN A 178 6.94 -26.33 -40.00
N ILE A 179 6.83 -26.69 -41.27
CA ILE A 179 7.48 -27.84 -41.89
C ILE A 179 7.49 -27.62 -43.41
N ILE A 180 8.68 -27.63 -44.01
CA ILE A 180 8.87 -27.72 -45.46
C ILE A 180 8.74 -29.20 -45.86
N GLU A 181 8.29 -29.42 -47.11
CA GLU A 181 8.49 -30.61 -47.94
C GLU A 181 7.39 -31.69 -47.91
N ASN A 182 6.41 -31.57 -48.82
CA ASN A 182 6.27 -32.44 -50.01
C ASN A 182 4.90 -32.25 -50.70
N HIS A 183 4.93 -32.02 -52.01
CA HIS A 183 3.84 -31.93 -53.01
C HIS A 183 3.17 -33.33 -53.24
N PRO A 184 2.13 -33.55 -54.08
CA PRO A 184 1.02 -32.75 -54.67
C PRO A 184 -0.38 -33.42 -54.40
N GLU A 185 -1.41 -33.10 -55.20
CA GLU A 185 -2.72 -33.80 -55.37
C GLU A 185 -3.81 -33.40 -54.35
N GLU A 186 -4.78 -32.58 -54.75
CA GLU A 186 -6.11 -32.98 -55.26
C GLU A 186 -7.13 -33.16 -54.12
N PHE A 187 -8.39 -32.85 -54.42
CA PHE A 187 -9.57 -33.38 -53.71
C PHE A 187 -9.90 -32.66 -52.37
N VAL A 188 -11.11 -32.23 -52.04
CA VAL A 188 -12.42 -32.31 -52.68
C VAL A 188 -13.36 -31.40 -51.89
N ARG A 189 -14.16 -30.63 -52.62
CA ARG A 189 -15.63 -30.53 -52.52
C ARG A 189 -16.32 -30.62 -51.14
N LYS A 190 -17.26 -29.67 -51.00
CA LYS A 190 -18.63 -29.79 -50.45
C LYS A 190 -18.74 -29.87 -48.93
N SER A 191 -19.79 -29.39 -48.27
CA SER A 191 -21.10 -28.80 -48.62
C SER A 191 -21.64 -28.17 -47.32
N PHE A 192 -22.31 -27.01 -47.36
CA PHE A 192 -23.77 -26.88 -47.30
C PHE A 192 -24.47 -27.75 -46.24
N THR A 193 -25.09 -27.08 -45.26
CA THR A 193 -26.55 -26.99 -44.98
C THR A 193 -26.70 -26.16 -43.70
N ASP A 194 -27.15 -24.90 -43.74
CA ASP A 194 -28.57 -24.45 -43.82
C ASP A 194 -29.54 -25.28 -42.98
N GLU A 195 -30.07 -24.66 -41.92
CA GLU A 195 -31.52 -24.48 -41.60
C GLU A 195 -31.59 -23.95 -40.14
N GLU A 196 -31.99 -22.69 -39.93
CA GLU A 196 -33.38 -22.25 -39.65
C GLU A 196 -33.74 -22.53 -38.17
N GLN A 197 -34.24 -21.61 -37.35
CA GLN A 197 -35.48 -20.87 -37.52
C GLN A 197 -35.64 -19.82 -36.38
N ARG A 198 -36.58 -18.92 -36.64
CA ARG A 198 -36.92 -17.65 -35.99
C ARG A 198 -37.89 -17.78 -34.80
N ALA A 199 -37.95 -16.70 -34.01
CA ALA A 199 -39.06 -16.24 -33.14
C ALA A 199 -39.10 -16.86 -31.72
N VAL A 200 -39.48 -16.15 -30.65
CA VAL A 200 -40.56 -15.16 -30.50
C VAL A 200 -40.21 -14.16 -29.38
N SER A 201 -40.59 -12.90 -29.65
CA SER A 201 -40.97 -11.75 -28.79
C SER A 201 -40.36 -11.54 -27.41
#